data_AF-A0A8J9ZMU0-F1
#
_entry.id   AF-A0A8J9ZMU0-F1
#
_cell.length_a   1.000
_cell.length_b   1.000
_cell.length_c   1.000
_cell.angle_alpha   90.00
_cell.angle_beta   90.00
_cell.angle_gamma   90.00
#
_symmetry.space_group_name_H-M   'P 1'
#
loop_
_entity.id
_entity.type
_entity.pdbx_description
1 polymer ?
#
loop_
_entity_poly.entity_id
_entity_poly.type
_entity_poly.pdbx_seq_one_letter_code
_entity_poly.pdbx_strand_id
1 'polypeptide(L)'
;MFETVFLCPFSVATGRDKPEACHFPFEYENVTYTGCIRNDLGALWCSLDAVYVGNWKECGEEECIYPFNYDNHDWDTCVGADHNGDGGWCSLDPVYVGNSAQCGKHCGGVLSHDSGHFNTPDYPTPYDNNLDCFWTVQAHGGVITISFQDFSLQPGEPIFGTCENDYMEIFSGTNSLGRWCGTSHPGEGVFHDDVTIHLVSDSSITSTGFKIKYKVEGSNHHEFGPGHEDYCGDALHGHDGEIMSPGFPIAYENNVDCAWTLSGKSHGTVLEFHDFALEKPSLYQGCSYDYVEIFKGNERVGRFCGDTAPPTETYFEVVTIRFKTDADTVDRGFRFSWHDPDVAGSGEGSGVLP
;
A
#
# COMPACT_ATOMS: atom_id res chain seq x y z
N MET A 1 -35.36 7.71 42.19
CA MET A 1 -36.36 7.50 41.13
C MET A 1 -36.26 8.69 40.19
N PHE A 2 -35.29 8.67 39.28
CA PHE A 2 -35.11 9.72 38.27
C PHE A 2 -34.64 9.05 36.97
N GLU A 3 -35.62 8.80 36.11
CA GLU A 3 -35.58 8.57 34.67
C GLU A 3 -36.89 9.27 34.21
N THR A 4 -37.03 9.99 33.12
CA THR A 4 -36.36 9.98 31.82
C THR A 4 -36.78 11.30 31.15
N VAL A 5 -35.89 11.98 30.44
CA VAL A 5 -36.28 12.95 29.40
C VAL A 5 -35.59 12.50 28.12
N PHE A 6 -36.32 11.77 27.30
CA PHE A 6 -35.99 11.54 25.89
C PHE A 6 -37.08 12.18 25.05
N LEU A 7 -36.75 13.26 24.32
CA LEU A 7 -37.37 13.60 23.04
C LEU A 7 -36.37 14.39 22.18
N CYS A 8 -35.88 13.72 21.12
CA CYS A 8 -35.63 14.12 19.73
C CYS A 8 -35.10 15.55 19.39
N PRO A 9 -34.25 15.71 18.35
CA PRO A 9 -34.61 15.28 17.00
C PRO A 9 -33.50 14.61 16.16
N PHE A 10 -33.96 13.81 15.21
CA PHE A 10 -33.28 13.52 13.95
C PHE A 10 -32.64 14.79 13.39
N SER A 11 -31.32 14.76 13.20
CA SER A 11 -30.68 15.53 12.13
C SER A 11 -30.20 14.53 11.09
N VAL A 12 -30.69 14.73 9.87
CA VAL A 12 -30.26 14.04 8.66
C VAL A 12 -28.78 14.36 8.45
N ALA A 13 -27.91 13.37 8.61
CA ALA A 13 -26.53 13.46 8.12
C ALA A 13 -26.53 12.99 6.66
N THR A 14 -26.48 13.98 5.76
CA THR A 14 -26.21 13.78 4.35
C THR A 14 -24.72 13.47 4.15
N GLY A 15 -24.42 12.23 3.75
CA GLY A 15 -23.34 11.86 2.84
C GLY A 15 -21.89 12.13 3.25
N ARG A 16 -21.24 11.11 3.84
CA ARG A 16 -19.94 10.52 3.46
C ARG A 16 -19.46 9.62 4.62
N ASP A 17 -19.79 8.34 4.52
CA ASP A 17 -19.19 7.22 5.27
C ASP A 17 -19.62 5.95 4.54
N LYS A 18 -18.97 5.66 3.41
CA LYS A 18 -19.12 4.37 2.71
C LYS A 18 -17.76 3.68 2.74
N PRO A 19 -17.68 2.38 3.08
CA PRO A 19 -16.43 1.62 2.97
C PRO A 19 -15.92 1.71 1.53
N GLU A 20 -14.63 2.00 1.33
CA GLU A 20 -14.09 2.25 -0.02
C GLU A 20 -13.62 0.95 -0.73
N ALA A 21 -13.65 -0.20 -0.06
CA ALA A 21 -13.14 -1.47 -0.57
C ALA A 21 -14.16 -2.63 -0.53
N CYS A 22 -14.04 -3.54 -1.49
CA CYS A 22 -14.86 -4.76 -1.56
C CYS A 22 -14.66 -5.64 -0.32
N HIS A 23 -15.75 -6.16 0.22
CA HIS A 23 -15.73 -7.18 1.26
C HIS A 23 -15.76 -8.56 0.61
N PHE A 24 -14.67 -9.34 0.69
CA PHE A 24 -14.66 -10.75 0.24
C PHE A 24 -14.32 -11.71 1.40
N PRO A 25 -15.00 -12.86 1.52
CA PRO A 25 -16.24 -13.17 0.82
C PRO A 25 -17.42 -12.29 1.31
N PHE A 26 -18.43 -12.07 0.49
CA PHE A 26 -19.68 -11.45 0.91
C PHE A 26 -20.88 -12.33 0.58
N GLU A 27 -21.94 -12.22 1.39
CA GLU A 27 -23.21 -12.89 1.16
C GLU A 27 -24.19 -11.98 0.42
N TYR A 28 -24.65 -12.42 -0.75
CA TYR A 28 -25.72 -11.76 -1.51
C TYR A 28 -26.73 -12.82 -1.93
N GLU A 29 -28.02 -12.57 -1.66
CA GLU A 29 -29.11 -13.53 -1.93
C GLU A 29 -28.89 -14.93 -1.32
N ASN A 30 -28.32 -15.02 -0.11
CA ASN A 30 -27.93 -16.26 0.57
C ASN A 30 -26.84 -17.09 -0.16
N VAL A 31 -26.07 -16.45 -1.04
CA VAL A 31 -24.93 -17.06 -1.72
C VAL A 31 -23.66 -16.31 -1.31
N THR A 32 -22.63 -17.05 -0.92
CA THR A 32 -21.32 -16.49 -0.57
C THR A 32 -20.46 -16.36 -1.82
N TYR A 33 -20.00 -15.14 -2.09
CA TYR A 33 -19.15 -14.82 -3.21
C TYR A 33 -17.77 -14.39 -2.72
N THR A 34 -16.72 -15.08 -3.19
CA THR A 34 -15.31 -14.76 -2.91
C THR A 34 -14.71 -13.85 -3.98
N GLY A 35 -15.55 -13.24 -4.82
CA GLY A 35 -15.15 -12.45 -5.97
C GLY A 35 -16.32 -11.60 -6.46
N CYS A 36 -16.06 -10.70 -7.41
CA CYS A 36 -17.08 -9.81 -7.93
C CYS A 36 -18.18 -10.56 -8.67
N ILE A 37 -19.41 -10.06 -8.57
CA ILE A 37 -20.58 -10.66 -9.22
C ILE A 37 -21.18 -9.73 -10.25
N ARG A 38 -21.77 -10.29 -11.30
CA ARG A 38 -22.31 -9.54 -12.43
C ARG A 38 -23.77 -9.15 -12.18
N ASN A 39 -24.10 -7.87 -12.37
CA ASN A 39 -25.49 -7.39 -12.33
C ASN A 39 -26.22 -7.60 -13.68
N ASP A 40 -27.52 -7.31 -13.71
CA ASP A 40 -28.40 -7.46 -14.89
C ASP A 40 -27.97 -6.63 -16.11
N LEU A 41 -27.17 -5.58 -15.89
CA LEU A 41 -26.63 -4.70 -16.93
C LEU A 41 -25.23 -5.13 -17.40
N GLY A 42 -24.67 -6.19 -16.80
CA GLY A 42 -23.38 -6.76 -17.17
C GLY A 42 -22.17 -6.19 -16.42
N ALA A 43 -22.34 -5.23 -15.49
CA ALA A 43 -21.24 -4.68 -14.69
C ALA A 43 -20.89 -5.59 -13.50
N LEU A 44 -19.60 -5.71 -13.19
CA LEU A 44 -19.10 -6.44 -12.02
C LEU A 44 -19.16 -5.55 -10.79
N TRP A 45 -19.64 -6.09 -9.68
CA TRP A 45 -19.72 -5.37 -8.41
C TRP A 45 -19.40 -6.29 -7.24
N CYS A 46 -19.02 -5.68 -6.12
CA CYS A 46 -18.80 -6.36 -4.86
C CYS A 46 -19.58 -5.65 -3.75
N SER A 47 -20.05 -6.42 -2.77
CA SER A 47 -20.58 -5.82 -1.54
C SER A 47 -19.44 -5.16 -0.78
N LEU A 48 -19.72 -4.03 -0.14
CA LEU A 48 -18.82 -3.41 0.82
C LEU A 48 -19.04 -3.97 2.24
N ASP A 49 -20.04 -4.84 2.39
CA ASP A 49 -20.46 -5.47 3.64
C ASP A 49 -20.34 -7.01 3.56
N ALA A 50 -20.09 -7.68 4.69
CA ALA A 50 -20.05 -9.14 4.80
C ALA A 50 -21.34 -9.84 4.36
N VAL A 51 -22.48 -9.20 4.65
CA VAL A 51 -23.80 -9.60 4.16
C VAL A 51 -24.36 -8.35 3.50
N TYR A 52 -24.71 -8.45 2.23
CA TYR A 52 -25.12 -7.30 1.42
C TYR A 52 -26.31 -6.57 2.05
N VAL A 53 -26.07 -5.35 2.53
CA VAL A 53 -27.09 -4.45 3.06
C VAL A 53 -27.30 -3.21 2.18
N GLY A 54 -26.80 -3.26 0.94
CA GLY A 54 -26.97 -2.20 -0.06
C GLY A 54 -25.73 -1.33 -0.30
N ASN A 55 -24.63 -1.55 0.41
CA ASN A 55 -23.35 -0.92 0.08
C ASN A 55 -22.60 -1.79 -0.92
N TRP A 56 -22.26 -1.20 -2.05
CA TRP A 56 -21.51 -1.86 -3.10
C TRP A 56 -20.67 -0.85 -3.86
N LYS A 57 -19.65 -1.36 -4.55
CA LYS A 57 -18.93 -0.62 -5.59
C LYS A 57 -18.76 -1.48 -6.83
N GLU A 58 -18.55 -0.83 -7.97
CA GLU A 58 -18.13 -1.53 -9.18
C GLU A 58 -16.71 -2.09 -8.97
N CYS A 59 -16.51 -3.32 -9.39
CA CYS A 59 -15.18 -3.89 -9.46
C CYS A 59 -14.49 -3.42 -10.74
N GLY A 60 -13.27 -2.90 -10.62
CA GLY A 60 -12.55 -2.32 -11.77
C GLY A 60 -11.81 -1.00 -11.49
N GLU A 61 -11.45 -0.72 -10.23
CA GLU A 61 -10.39 0.23 -9.89
C GLU A 61 -9.24 -0.58 -9.24
N GLU A 62 -8.76 -1.67 -9.86
CA GLU A 62 -7.63 -1.82 -10.82
C GLU A 62 -6.23 -1.76 -10.17
N GLU A 63 -5.88 -2.77 -9.35
CA GLU A 63 -4.47 -3.19 -9.23
C GLU A 63 -4.36 -4.71 -9.38
N CYS A 64 -3.52 -5.15 -10.31
CA CYS A 64 -3.17 -6.55 -10.52
C CYS A 64 -2.48 -7.11 -9.27
N ILE A 65 -2.88 -8.30 -8.82
CA ILE A 65 -2.15 -9.00 -7.76
C ILE A 65 -1.11 -9.91 -8.40
N TYR A 66 0.15 -9.79 -7.98
CA TYR A 66 1.24 -10.67 -8.39
C TYR A 66 1.99 -11.22 -7.16
N PRO A 67 2.42 -12.50 -7.18
CA PRO A 67 2.01 -13.53 -8.12
C PRO A 67 0.55 -13.96 -7.90
N PHE A 68 -0.11 -14.46 -8.94
CA PHE A 68 -1.44 -15.07 -8.84
C PHE A 68 -1.48 -16.45 -9.50
N ASN A 69 -2.25 -17.38 -8.95
CA ASN A 69 -2.42 -18.71 -9.51
C ASN A 69 -3.54 -18.74 -10.55
N TYR A 70 -3.24 -19.14 -11.78
CA TYR A 70 -4.21 -19.41 -12.84
C TYR A 70 -3.82 -20.67 -13.61
N ASP A 71 -4.76 -21.60 -13.76
CA ASP A 71 -4.56 -22.90 -14.45
C ASP A 71 -3.38 -23.72 -13.88
N ASN A 72 -3.27 -23.76 -12.55
CA ASN A 72 -2.15 -24.38 -11.81
C ASN A 72 -0.77 -23.80 -12.16
N HIS A 73 -0.72 -22.55 -12.62
CA HIS A 73 0.51 -21.81 -12.86
C HIS A 73 0.50 -20.52 -12.06
N ASP A 74 1.61 -20.21 -11.40
CA ASP A 74 1.78 -18.93 -10.72
C ASP A 74 2.30 -17.91 -11.74
N TRP A 75 1.47 -16.90 -12.01
CA TRP A 75 1.75 -15.81 -12.92
C TRP A 75 2.22 -14.61 -12.12
N ASP A 76 3.43 -14.17 -12.46
CA ASP A 76 4.04 -12.96 -11.91
C ASP A 76 3.96 -11.80 -12.92
N THR A 77 3.32 -12.01 -14.07
CA THR A 77 3.05 -11.04 -15.14
C THR A 77 1.67 -11.30 -15.73
N CYS A 78 1.25 -10.46 -16.66
CA CYS A 78 -0.01 -10.64 -17.37
C CYS A 78 -0.05 -11.96 -18.15
N VAL A 79 -1.21 -12.62 -18.14
CA VAL A 79 -1.53 -13.80 -18.93
C VAL A 79 -1.95 -13.36 -20.33
N GLY A 80 -1.43 -14.05 -21.34
CA GLY A 80 -2.02 -14.04 -22.69
C GLY A 80 -1.88 -12.75 -23.48
N ALA A 81 -0.87 -11.93 -23.22
CA ALA A 81 -0.59 -10.76 -24.03
C ALA A 81 -0.27 -11.20 -25.49
N ASP A 82 -1.20 -10.99 -26.43
CA ASP A 82 -1.03 -11.31 -27.84
C ASP A 82 -0.97 -10.03 -28.70
N HIS A 83 -0.30 -10.13 -29.86
CA HIS A 83 0.06 -9.01 -30.74
C HIS A 83 -1.12 -8.26 -31.39
N ASN A 84 -2.36 -8.50 -30.95
CA ASN A 84 -3.58 -7.97 -31.57
C ASN A 84 -4.21 -6.79 -30.80
N GLY A 85 -3.61 -6.35 -29.70
CA GLY A 85 -3.98 -5.08 -29.05
C GLY A 85 -5.11 -5.17 -28.02
N ASP A 86 -5.42 -6.36 -27.50
CA ASP A 86 -6.37 -6.52 -26.38
C ASP A 86 -5.70 -6.47 -25.00
N GLY A 87 -4.38 -6.23 -24.92
CA GLY A 87 -3.61 -6.17 -23.66
C GLY A 87 -3.55 -7.53 -22.95
N GLY A 88 -2.49 -7.78 -22.19
CA GLY A 88 -2.50 -8.95 -21.29
C GLY A 88 -3.59 -8.79 -20.22
N TRP A 89 -3.95 -9.86 -19.52
CA TRP A 89 -4.82 -9.75 -18.35
C TRP A 89 -4.12 -10.23 -17.09
N CYS A 90 -4.47 -9.67 -15.95
CA CYS A 90 -3.97 -10.10 -14.64
C CYS A 90 -5.14 -10.46 -13.73
N SER A 91 -4.91 -11.35 -12.78
CA SER A 91 -5.91 -11.63 -11.75
C SER A 91 -5.97 -10.47 -10.76
N LEU A 92 -7.18 -10.17 -10.31
CA LEU A 92 -7.41 -9.28 -9.15
C LEU A 92 -7.41 -10.07 -7.83
N ASP A 93 -7.14 -11.38 -7.88
CA ASP A 93 -7.13 -12.30 -6.75
C ASP A 93 -5.85 -13.15 -6.76
N PRO A 94 -5.30 -13.56 -5.59
CA PRO A 94 -4.15 -14.47 -5.52
C PRO A 94 -4.38 -15.84 -6.18
N VAL A 95 -5.64 -16.26 -6.31
CA VAL A 95 -6.04 -17.44 -7.09
C VAL A 95 -7.17 -16.99 -8.01
N TYR A 96 -7.01 -17.15 -9.31
CA TYR A 96 -7.96 -16.67 -10.30
C TYR A 96 -9.33 -17.35 -10.12
N VAL A 97 -10.32 -16.53 -9.77
CA VAL A 97 -11.72 -16.95 -9.61
C VAL A 97 -12.66 -16.27 -10.62
N GLY A 98 -12.09 -15.67 -11.68
CA GLY A 98 -12.85 -15.00 -12.74
C GLY A 98 -12.80 -13.47 -12.69
N ASN A 99 -12.16 -12.86 -11.69
CA ASN A 99 -11.89 -11.43 -11.67
C ASN A 99 -10.55 -11.14 -12.32
N SER A 100 -10.56 -10.29 -13.34
CA SER A 100 -9.36 -9.88 -14.05
C SER A 100 -9.42 -8.41 -14.41
N ALA A 101 -8.27 -7.77 -14.39
CA ALA A 101 -8.09 -6.47 -15.03
C ALA A 101 -7.27 -6.63 -16.30
N GLN A 102 -7.48 -5.69 -17.22
CA GLN A 102 -6.63 -5.54 -18.39
C GLN A 102 -5.33 -4.89 -17.92
N CYS A 103 -4.21 -5.47 -18.31
CA CYS A 103 -2.92 -4.80 -18.16
C CYS A 103 -2.87 -3.58 -19.09
N GLY A 104 -2.08 -2.57 -18.74
CA GLY A 104 -1.79 -1.47 -19.67
C GLY A 104 -2.38 -0.10 -19.35
N LYS A 105 -3.31 0.06 -18.38
CA LYS A 105 -3.91 1.38 -18.12
C LYS A 105 -3.13 2.30 -17.19
N HIS A 106 -2.37 1.74 -16.26
CA HIS A 106 -1.58 2.49 -15.28
C HIS A 106 -0.21 1.82 -15.09
N CYS A 107 0.83 2.64 -14.93
CA CYS A 107 2.21 2.19 -14.78
C CYS A 107 2.93 3.01 -13.70
N GLY A 108 3.90 2.38 -13.04
CA GLY A 108 4.61 3.00 -11.92
C GLY A 108 3.98 2.72 -10.56
N GLY A 109 4.47 3.43 -9.54
CA GLY A 109 4.07 3.31 -8.14
C GLY A 109 5.27 3.28 -7.19
N VAL A 110 4.97 3.38 -5.89
CA VAL A 110 5.95 3.13 -4.82
C VAL A 110 5.86 1.66 -4.45
N LEU A 111 7.00 0.97 -4.50
CA LEU A 111 7.13 -0.45 -4.21
C LEU A 111 7.46 -0.61 -2.72
N SER A 112 6.44 -0.94 -1.95
CA SER A 112 6.50 -0.97 -0.49
C SER A 112 7.04 -2.28 0.10
N HIS A 113 7.13 -3.37 -0.67
CA HIS A 113 7.69 -4.64 -0.18
C HIS A 113 9.21 -4.64 -0.28
N ASP A 114 9.90 -5.37 0.60
CA ASP A 114 11.37 -5.52 0.57
C ASP A 114 11.86 -6.44 -0.55
N SER A 115 10.98 -7.18 -1.21
CA SER A 115 11.35 -7.93 -2.39
C SER A 115 10.18 -8.03 -3.35
N GLY A 116 10.49 -8.15 -4.63
CA GLY A 116 9.46 -8.24 -5.66
C GLY A 116 10.02 -8.04 -7.05
N HIS A 117 9.13 -7.79 -7.99
CA HIS A 117 9.45 -7.46 -9.37
C HIS A 117 8.43 -6.50 -9.94
N PHE A 118 8.83 -5.78 -10.97
CA PHE A 118 7.98 -4.90 -11.75
C PHE A 118 8.42 -4.94 -13.22
N ASN A 119 7.54 -4.52 -14.11
CA ASN A 119 7.77 -4.59 -15.54
C ASN A 119 7.09 -3.43 -16.26
N THR A 120 7.49 -3.23 -17.50
CA THR A 120 6.76 -2.35 -18.42
C THR A 120 5.31 -2.83 -18.58
N PRO A 121 4.36 -1.92 -18.80
CA PRO A 121 2.99 -2.28 -19.14
C PRO A 121 2.94 -3.32 -20.26
N ASP A 122 1.99 -4.24 -20.14
CA ASP A 122 1.73 -5.30 -21.11
C ASP A 122 2.86 -6.32 -21.33
N TYR A 123 3.92 -6.28 -20.53
CA TYR A 123 4.97 -7.29 -20.60
C TYR A 123 4.38 -8.71 -20.46
N PRO A 124 4.73 -9.68 -21.35
CA PRO A 124 5.85 -9.66 -22.29
C PRO A 124 5.56 -9.11 -23.71
N THR A 125 4.37 -8.57 -23.96
CA THR A 125 4.12 -7.88 -25.24
C THR A 125 4.78 -6.50 -25.29
N PRO A 126 4.94 -5.93 -26.50
CA PRO A 126 5.51 -4.61 -26.61
C PRO A 126 4.72 -3.57 -25.81
N TYR A 127 5.44 -2.70 -25.11
CA TYR A 127 4.84 -1.58 -24.37
C TYR A 127 4.15 -0.59 -25.33
N ASP A 128 3.30 0.28 -24.76
CA ASP A 128 2.59 1.32 -25.50
C ASP A 128 3.44 2.56 -25.82
N ASN A 129 3.03 3.31 -26.83
CA ASN A 129 3.60 4.62 -27.16
C ASN A 129 3.15 5.68 -26.15
N ASN A 130 3.97 6.72 -25.93
CA ASN A 130 3.68 7.88 -25.08
C ASN A 130 3.51 7.55 -23.58
N LEU A 131 4.27 6.59 -23.06
CA LEU A 131 4.33 6.26 -21.64
C LEU A 131 5.22 7.25 -20.88
N ASP A 132 4.85 7.50 -19.62
CA ASP A 132 5.64 8.26 -18.64
C ASP A 132 5.42 7.62 -17.25
N CYS A 133 6.29 6.67 -16.89
CA CYS A 133 6.08 5.76 -15.76
C CYS A 133 7.22 5.86 -14.74
N PHE A 134 6.88 5.88 -13.44
CA PHE A 134 7.85 5.95 -12.35
C PHE A 134 7.65 4.80 -11.36
N TRP A 135 8.65 3.95 -11.16
CA TRP A 135 8.67 2.96 -10.08
C TRP A 135 9.71 3.33 -9.05
N THR A 136 9.33 3.43 -7.78
CA THR A 136 10.25 3.78 -6.69
C THR A 136 10.37 2.63 -5.70
N VAL A 137 11.56 2.04 -5.58
CA VAL A 137 11.91 1.11 -4.50
C VAL A 137 12.50 1.92 -3.35
N GLN A 138 11.89 1.82 -2.18
CA GLN A 138 12.37 2.52 -0.99
C GLN A 138 13.40 1.67 -0.25
N ALA A 139 14.53 2.28 0.13
CA ALA A 139 15.64 1.55 0.75
C ALA A 139 15.36 1.26 2.23
N HIS A 140 14.57 2.11 2.89
CA HIS A 140 14.24 2.00 4.31
C HIS A 140 15.47 1.77 5.22
N GLY A 141 16.58 2.46 4.91
CA GLY A 141 17.85 2.32 5.63
C GLY A 141 18.67 1.07 5.26
N GLY A 142 18.11 0.19 4.43
CA GLY A 142 18.76 -0.98 3.87
C GLY A 142 19.49 -0.73 2.55
N VAL A 143 19.81 -1.82 1.88
CA VAL A 143 20.55 -1.86 0.62
C VAL A 143 19.67 -2.48 -0.46
N ILE A 144 19.36 -1.72 -1.51
CA ILE A 144 18.56 -2.19 -2.64
C ILE A 144 19.47 -2.88 -3.65
N THR A 145 19.10 -4.09 -4.05
CA THR A 145 19.65 -4.80 -5.21
C THR A 145 18.62 -4.80 -6.33
N ILE A 146 19.02 -4.38 -7.53
CA ILE A 146 18.22 -4.43 -8.76
C ILE A 146 18.85 -5.43 -9.73
N SER A 147 18.04 -6.33 -10.27
CA SER A 147 18.45 -7.32 -11.26
C SER A 147 17.50 -7.31 -12.46
N PHE A 148 18.06 -7.16 -13.66
CA PHE A 148 17.32 -7.15 -14.92
C PHE A 148 17.08 -8.59 -15.38
N GLN A 149 15.82 -8.98 -15.50
CA GLN A 149 15.42 -10.29 -16.04
C GLN A 149 15.25 -10.23 -17.56
N ASP A 150 14.73 -9.10 -18.07
CA ASP A 150 14.65 -8.79 -19.50
C ASP A 150 14.75 -7.27 -19.70
N PHE A 151 15.27 -6.84 -20.86
CA PHE A 151 15.39 -5.43 -21.24
C PHE A 151 15.52 -5.27 -22.76
N SER A 152 14.54 -4.62 -23.37
CA SER A 152 14.47 -4.31 -24.79
C SER A 152 13.57 -3.10 -25.01
N LEU A 153 14.17 -1.94 -25.21
CA LEU A 153 13.48 -0.71 -25.66
C LEU A 153 13.84 -0.41 -27.11
N GLN A 154 13.20 0.59 -27.72
CA GLN A 154 13.64 1.12 -29.00
C GLN A 154 15.14 1.46 -28.95
N PRO A 155 15.96 0.99 -29.90
CA PRO A 155 17.38 1.34 -29.93
C PRO A 155 17.56 2.81 -30.29
N GLY A 156 18.52 3.47 -29.63
CA GLY A 156 18.92 4.84 -29.97
C GLY A 156 19.54 4.94 -31.36
N GLU A 157 19.46 6.11 -31.98
CA GLU A 157 19.95 6.33 -33.34
C GLU A 157 21.49 6.13 -33.43
N PRO A 158 22.01 5.42 -34.45
CA PRO A 158 23.43 5.03 -34.55
C PRO A 158 24.42 6.20 -34.64
N ILE A 159 23.92 7.40 -34.96
CA ILE A 159 24.75 8.57 -35.28
C ILE A 159 24.92 9.49 -34.06
N PHE A 160 23.98 9.47 -33.11
CA PHE A 160 23.97 10.34 -31.93
C PHE A 160 24.07 9.59 -30.59
N GLY A 161 23.78 8.28 -30.55
CA GLY A 161 24.13 7.42 -29.41
C GLY A 161 23.48 7.78 -28.06
N THR A 162 22.50 8.68 -28.06
CA THR A 162 21.75 9.10 -26.90
C THR A 162 20.36 8.45 -26.95
N CYS A 163 19.95 7.81 -25.86
CA CYS A 163 18.62 7.25 -25.70
C CYS A 163 17.60 8.39 -25.57
N GLU A 164 17.27 9.02 -26.69
CA GLU A 164 16.42 10.22 -26.78
C GLU A 164 14.96 9.94 -27.11
N ASN A 165 14.68 8.81 -27.76
CA ASN A 165 13.32 8.34 -28.02
C ASN A 165 12.85 7.57 -26.78
N ASP A 166 12.69 6.25 -26.87
CA ASP A 166 12.38 5.44 -25.70
C ASP A 166 13.60 5.22 -24.82
N TYR A 167 13.46 5.49 -23.53
CA TYR A 167 14.52 5.27 -22.57
C TYR A 167 14.00 4.90 -21.19
N MET A 168 14.83 4.14 -20.48
CA MET A 168 14.75 3.97 -19.04
C MET A 168 15.87 4.77 -18.40
N GLU A 169 15.52 5.62 -17.43
CA GLU A 169 16.45 6.38 -16.59
C GLU A 169 16.39 5.83 -15.16
N ILE A 170 17.55 5.68 -14.51
CA ILE A 170 17.65 5.19 -13.14
C ILE A 170 18.18 6.31 -12.26
N PHE A 171 17.53 6.53 -11.13
CA PHE A 171 17.95 7.45 -10.09
C PHE A 171 18.30 6.71 -8.80
N SER A 172 19.39 7.12 -8.15
CA SER A 172 19.71 6.76 -6.76
C SER A 172 19.53 8.01 -5.90
N GLY A 173 18.49 8.03 -5.07
CA GLY A 173 17.96 9.25 -4.47
C GLY A 173 17.62 10.26 -5.57
N THR A 174 18.23 11.45 -5.51
CA THR A 174 18.04 12.50 -6.52
C THR A 174 19.03 12.45 -7.68
N ASN A 175 19.98 11.50 -7.67
CA ASN A 175 21.07 11.45 -8.65
C ASN A 175 20.70 10.57 -9.84
N SER A 176 20.61 11.15 -11.05
CA SER A 176 20.49 10.37 -12.29
C SER A 176 21.78 9.62 -12.58
N LEU A 177 21.66 8.33 -12.87
CA LEU A 177 22.77 7.43 -13.18
C LEU A 177 22.99 7.25 -14.69
N GLY A 178 22.03 7.68 -15.51
CA GLY A 178 22.10 7.59 -16.95
C GLY A 178 20.80 7.11 -17.59
N ARG A 179 20.80 7.05 -18.92
CA ARG A 179 19.69 6.56 -19.74
C ARG A 179 20.10 5.34 -20.53
N TRP A 180 19.18 4.39 -20.63
CA TRP A 180 19.36 3.11 -21.31
C TRP A 180 18.22 2.84 -22.26
N CYS A 181 18.53 2.21 -23.38
CA CYS A 181 17.61 1.88 -24.45
C CYS A 181 18.17 0.72 -25.28
N GLY A 182 17.45 0.29 -26.33
CA GLY A 182 17.82 -0.92 -27.06
C GLY A 182 17.86 -2.13 -26.13
N THR A 183 18.87 -2.98 -26.28
CA THR A 183 19.11 -4.15 -25.42
C THR A 183 20.24 -3.92 -24.40
N SER A 184 20.72 -2.69 -24.25
CA SER A 184 21.79 -2.35 -23.31
C SER A 184 21.22 -1.79 -22.01
N HIS A 185 21.45 -2.49 -20.90
CA HIS A 185 21.05 -2.08 -19.55
C HIS A 185 22.30 -2.02 -18.63
N PRO A 186 22.25 -1.37 -17.45
CA PRO A 186 23.44 -1.16 -16.62
C PRO A 186 23.97 -2.41 -15.91
N GLY A 187 23.37 -3.58 -16.11
CA GLY A 187 23.64 -4.78 -15.32
C GLY A 187 22.98 -4.73 -13.94
N GLU A 188 23.37 -5.65 -13.05
CA GLU A 188 22.88 -5.65 -11.67
C GLU A 188 23.46 -4.47 -10.89
N GLY A 189 22.60 -3.78 -10.13
CA GLY A 189 22.95 -2.60 -9.36
C GLY A 189 22.71 -2.81 -7.86
N VAL A 190 23.58 -2.24 -7.04
CA VAL A 190 23.45 -2.19 -5.58
C VAL A 190 23.42 -0.74 -5.14
N PHE A 191 22.40 -0.35 -4.38
CA PHE A 191 22.09 1.04 -4.03
C PHE A 191 21.86 1.18 -2.53
N HIS A 192 22.25 2.33 -1.99
CA HIS A 192 22.11 2.68 -0.56
C HIS A 192 21.06 3.76 -0.31
N ASP A 193 20.53 4.35 -1.37
CA ASP A 193 19.41 5.31 -1.34
C ASP A 193 18.24 4.69 -2.11
N ASP A 194 17.05 5.28 -2.00
CA ASP A 194 15.88 4.92 -2.80
C ASP A 194 16.22 4.87 -4.28
N VAL A 195 15.69 3.87 -4.98
CA VAL A 195 15.92 3.70 -6.42
C VAL A 195 14.65 4.04 -7.17
N THR A 196 14.73 5.02 -8.08
CA THR A 196 13.62 5.34 -8.99
C THR A 196 13.96 4.90 -10.40
N ILE A 197 13.08 4.11 -11.02
CA ILE A 197 13.13 3.77 -12.44
C ILE A 197 12.09 4.62 -13.17
N HIS A 198 12.53 5.39 -14.16
CA HIS A 198 11.69 6.24 -14.99
C HIS A 198 11.70 5.74 -16.43
N LEU A 199 10.55 5.33 -16.95
CA LEU A 199 10.37 4.97 -18.36
C LEU A 199 9.66 6.09 -19.10
N VAL A 200 10.23 6.47 -20.25
CA VAL A 200 9.59 7.36 -21.22
C VAL A 200 9.56 6.67 -22.58
N SER A 201 8.41 6.69 -23.26
CA SER A 201 8.31 6.28 -24.66
C SER A 201 7.75 7.39 -25.56
N ASP A 202 8.14 7.40 -26.83
CA ASP A 202 7.66 8.37 -27.81
C ASP A 202 6.39 7.87 -28.53
N SER A 203 5.97 8.57 -29.59
CA SER A 203 4.75 8.25 -30.35
C SER A 203 4.85 7.04 -31.29
N SER A 204 5.99 6.34 -31.36
CA SER A 204 6.27 5.30 -32.34
C SER A 204 7.33 4.29 -31.92
N ILE A 205 7.31 3.11 -32.56
CA ILE A 205 8.32 2.05 -32.43
C ILE A 205 8.50 1.58 -30.99
N THR A 206 7.81 0.50 -30.63
CA THR A 206 7.93 -0.10 -29.31
C THR A 206 8.65 -1.45 -29.38
N SER A 207 9.04 -1.97 -28.23
CA SER A 207 9.69 -3.27 -28.07
C SER A 207 9.15 -3.95 -26.82
N THR A 208 9.63 -5.15 -26.46
CA THR A 208 9.08 -5.98 -25.36
C THR A 208 9.18 -5.33 -23.98
N GLY A 209 9.99 -4.29 -23.81
CA GLY A 209 10.10 -3.54 -22.55
C GLY A 209 11.10 -4.17 -21.59
N PHE A 210 10.80 -4.15 -20.30
CA PHE A 210 11.69 -4.69 -19.28
C PHE A 210 10.94 -5.43 -18.18
N LYS A 211 11.64 -6.37 -17.54
CA LYS A 211 11.23 -7.00 -16.29
C LYS A 211 12.39 -6.92 -15.31
N ILE A 212 12.14 -6.29 -14.16
CA ILE A 212 13.14 -6.03 -13.13
C ILE A 212 12.72 -6.72 -11.85
N LYS A 213 13.66 -7.42 -11.23
CA LYS A 213 13.55 -7.96 -9.87
C LYS A 213 14.31 -7.05 -8.92
N TYR A 214 13.75 -6.81 -7.75
CA TYR A 214 14.42 -6.04 -6.71
C TYR A 214 14.38 -6.78 -5.36
N LYS A 215 15.33 -6.43 -4.49
CA LYS A 215 15.41 -6.87 -3.11
C LYS A 215 16.04 -5.78 -2.25
N VAL A 216 15.53 -5.57 -1.05
CA VAL A 216 16.06 -4.67 -0.04
C VAL A 216 16.61 -5.55 1.08
N GLU A 217 17.88 -5.36 1.43
CA GLU A 217 18.55 -6.13 2.50
C GLU A 217 19.01 -5.22 3.61
N GLY A 218 18.80 -5.63 4.86
CA GLY A 218 19.14 -4.80 6.02
C GLY A 218 18.31 -3.53 6.13
N SER A 219 17.13 -3.51 5.49
CA SER A 219 16.08 -2.53 5.73
C SER A 219 15.66 -2.59 7.20
N ASN A 220 15.26 -1.45 7.73
CA ASN A 220 14.53 -1.36 8.99
C ASN A 220 13.04 -1.70 8.78
N HIS A 221 12.64 -1.78 7.51
CA HIS A 221 11.36 -2.31 7.08
C HIS A 221 11.38 -3.84 7.23
N HIS A 222 10.32 -4.40 7.82
CA HIS A 222 10.23 -5.82 8.15
C HIS A 222 9.30 -6.54 7.15
N GLU A 223 9.86 -7.47 6.36
CA GLU A 223 9.14 -8.30 5.38
C GLU A 223 8.09 -9.20 6.09
N PHE A 224 6.81 -8.99 5.78
CA PHE A 224 5.68 -9.69 6.40
C PHE A 224 5.63 -11.18 6.03
N GLY A 225 5.64 -12.07 7.03
CA GLY A 225 5.32 -13.48 6.84
C GLY A 225 5.43 -14.33 8.11
N PRO A 226 4.62 -15.39 8.27
CA PRO A 226 4.57 -16.19 9.49
C PRO A 226 5.87 -16.97 9.73
N GLY A 227 6.46 -16.80 10.92
CA GLY A 227 7.63 -17.55 11.41
C GLY A 227 8.93 -16.75 11.58
N HIS A 228 8.92 -15.43 11.36
CA HIS A 228 10.09 -14.57 11.55
C HIS A 228 10.07 -13.88 12.92
N GLU A 229 11.23 -13.75 13.59
CA GLU A 229 11.34 -13.13 14.92
C GLU A 229 10.96 -11.64 14.93
N ASP A 230 11.00 -10.98 13.77
CA ASP A 230 10.55 -9.60 13.60
C ASP A 230 9.48 -9.52 12.49
N TYR A 231 8.21 -9.56 12.90
CA TYR A 231 7.03 -9.66 12.05
C TYR A 231 6.36 -8.29 11.78
N CYS A 232 6.62 -7.27 12.62
CA CYS A 232 6.11 -5.90 12.46
C CYS A 232 6.68 -4.94 13.53
N GLY A 233 6.67 -3.63 13.23
CA GLY A 233 7.10 -2.55 14.15
C GLY A 233 8.44 -1.90 13.74
N ASP A 234 8.58 -0.58 13.90
CA ASP A 234 9.81 0.16 13.55
C ASP A 234 9.89 1.53 14.29
N ALA A 235 11.05 2.19 14.24
CA ALA A 235 11.19 3.59 14.54
C ALA A 235 10.54 4.44 13.43
N LEU A 236 9.52 5.21 13.79
CA LEU A 236 8.82 6.09 12.87
C LEU A 236 9.59 7.42 12.72
N HIS A 237 9.79 7.84 11.48
CA HIS A 237 10.56 9.02 11.11
C HIS A 237 9.72 10.02 10.32
N GLY A 238 10.22 11.24 10.12
CA GLY A 238 9.52 12.28 9.36
C GLY A 238 8.60 13.16 10.21
N HIS A 239 7.99 14.16 9.56
CA HIS A 239 7.11 15.16 10.19
C HIS A 239 5.68 14.65 10.36
N ASP A 240 5.27 13.70 9.54
CA ASP A 240 3.96 13.07 9.54
C ASP A 240 4.05 11.68 8.90
N GLY A 241 2.97 10.91 9.04
CA GLY A 241 2.79 9.63 8.37
C GLY A 241 1.61 8.85 8.93
N GLU A 242 1.42 7.64 8.41
CA GLU A 242 0.32 6.75 8.80
C GLU A 242 0.81 5.30 8.92
N ILE A 243 0.26 4.57 9.90
CA ILE A 243 0.47 3.14 10.11
C ILE A 243 -0.88 2.45 10.20
N MET A 244 -0.94 1.28 9.57
CA MET A 244 -2.02 0.33 9.77
C MET A 244 -1.48 -0.92 10.48
N SER A 245 -2.32 -1.58 11.27
CA SER A 245 -1.99 -2.91 11.78
C SER A 245 -1.76 -3.90 10.63
N PRO A 246 -0.92 -4.93 10.80
CA PRO A 246 -0.75 -5.98 9.81
C PRO A 246 -2.12 -6.57 9.43
N GLY A 247 -2.39 -6.76 8.13
CA GLY A 247 -3.67 -7.31 7.65
C GLY A 247 -4.86 -6.35 7.65
N PHE A 248 -4.69 -5.09 8.09
CA PHE A 248 -5.72 -4.05 7.95
C PHE A 248 -6.04 -3.77 6.47
N PRO A 249 -7.30 -3.54 6.08
CA PRO A 249 -8.51 -3.40 6.90
C PRO A 249 -9.29 -4.72 7.14
N ILE A 250 -8.73 -5.87 6.77
CA ILE A 250 -9.43 -7.15 6.78
C ILE A 250 -9.45 -7.74 8.19
N ALA A 251 -8.32 -8.26 8.63
CA ALA A 251 -8.11 -8.72 9.99
C ALA A 251 -6.62 -8.88 10.23
N TYR A 252 -6.17 -8.55 11.43
CA TYR A 252 -4.83 -8.91 11.86
C TYR A 252 -4.74 -10.41 12.11
N GLU A 253 -3.51 -10.93 12.21
CA GLU A 253 -3.27 -12.34 12.55
C GLU A 253 -3.21 -12.57 14.07
N ASN A 254 -3.34 -13.84 14.45
CA ASN A 254 -3.08 -14.27 15.82
C ASN A 254 -1.57 -14.27 16.12
N ASN A 255 -1.22 -14.06 17.38
CA ASN A 255 0.15 -14.08 17.93
C ASN A 255 1.08 -13.01 17.36
N VAL A 256 0.54 -11.84 17.06
CA VAL A 256 1.25 -10.66 16.59
C VAL A 256 1.80 -9.89 17.80
N ASP A 257 2.99 -9.30 17.65
CA ASP A 257 3.60 -8.42 18.65
C ASP A 257 4.42 -7.33 17.96
N CYS A 258 3.73 -6.27 17.51
CA CYS A 258 4.33 -5.12 16.85
C CYS A 258 4.67 -4.02 17.86
N ALA A 259 5.75 -3.27 17.62
CA ALA A 259 6.01 -2.02 18.34
C ALA A 259 6.54 -0.93 17.42
N TRP A 260 5.87 0.23 17.39
CA TRP A 260 6.32 1.42 16.69
C TRP A 260 6.79 2.49 17.67
N THR A 261 7.87 3.20 17.35
CA THR A 261 8.41 4.23 18.23
C THR A 261 8.61 5.55 17.49
N LEU A 262 7.98 6.62 17.95
CA LEU A 262 8.24 7.98 17.48
C LEU A 262 9.22 8.67 18.43
N SER A 263 10.24 9.32 17.86
CA SER A 263 11.18 10.12 18.64
C SER A 263 10.50 11.37 19.22
N GLY A 264 10.90 11.77 20.42
CA GLY A 264 10.43 13.01 21.03
C GLY A 264 10.87 14.24 20.25
N LYS A 265 9.92 15.15 19.99
CA LYS A 265 10.13 16.40 19.27
C LYS A 265 9.82 17.58 20.18
N SER A 266 10.59 18.67 20.07
CA SER A 266 10.42 19.86 20.90
C SER A 266 9.06 20.55 20.72
N HIS A 267 8.48 20.45 19.51
CA HIS A 267 7.15 20.95 19.17
C HIS A 267 6.05 19.91 19.39
N GLY A 268 6.40 18.70 19.82
CA GLY A 268 5.50 17.58 19.99
C GLY A 268 5.10 16.90 18.69
N THR A 269 4.46 15.74 18.82
CA THR A 269 3.88 14.94 17.76
C THR A 269 2.44 14.58 18.16
N VAL A 270 1.47 14.91 17.32
CA VAL A 270 0.07 14.49 17.49
C VAL A 270 -0.06 13.05 17.02
N LEU A 271 -0.69 12.19 17.83
CA LEU A 271 -1.03 10.82 17.47
C LEU A 271 -2.56 10.69 17.43
N GLU A 272 -3.09 10.18 16.33
CA GLU A 272 -4.53 10.07 16.11
C GLU A 272 -4.88 8.70 15.53
N PHE A 273 -5.83 8.01 16.15
CA PHE A 273 -6.38 6.74 15.66
C PHE A 273 -7.65 7.03 14.87
N HIS A 274 -7.64 6.67 13.59
CA HIS A 274 -8.76 6.88 12.67
C HIS A 274 -9.69 5.67 12.61
N ASP A 275 -9.12 4.47 12.79
CA ASP A 275 -9.85 3.21 12.89
C ASP A 275 -9.28 2.38 14.03
N PHE A 276 -10.16 1.67 14.75
CA PHE A 276 -9.76 0.81 15.87
C PHE A 276 -10.83 -0.24 16.17
N ALA A 277 -10.53 -1.49 15.85
CA ALA A 277 -11.35 -2.65 16.15
C ALA A 277 -10.41 -3.83 16.45
N LEU A 278 -10.30 -4.16 17.74
CA LEU A 278 -9.58 -5.34 18.23
C LEU A 278 -10.55 -6.28 18.93
N GLU A 279 -10.08 -7.47 19.32
CA GLU A 279 -10.85 -8.36 20.17
C GLU A 279 -11.37 -7.62 21.41
N LYS A 280 -12.63 -7.91 21.75
CA LYS A 280 -13.32 -7.29 22.88
C LYS A 280 -12.62 -7.64 24.19
N PRO A 281 -12.67 -6.72 25.18
CA PRO A 281 -12.04 -6.97 26.47
C PRO A 281 -12.61 -8.21 27.15
N SER A 282 -11.74 -8.93 27.86
CA SER A 282 -12.12 -9.93 28.84
C SER A 282 -13.01 -9.32 29.92
N LEU A 283 -14.07 -10.04 30.30
CA LEU A 283 -15.01 -9.64 31.35
C LEU A 283 -14.35 -9.34 32.70
N TYR A 284 -13.20 -9.95 32.99
CA TYR A 284 -12.54 -9.86 34.30
C TYR A 284 -11.14 -9.24 34.25
N GLN A 285 -10.50 -9.20 33.08
CA GLN A 285 -9.11 -8.79 32.95
C GLN A 285 -8.91 -7.63 31.94
N GLY A 286 -9.99 -7.07 31.41
CA GLY A 286 -9.95 -5.96 30.46
C GLY A 286 -9.30 -6.37 29.15
N CYS A 287 -8.48 -5.48 28.58
CA CYS A 287 -7.73 -5.73 27.34
C CYS A 287 -6.55 -6.69 27.58
N SER A 288 -6.85 -7.97 27.82
CA SER A 288 -5.87 -9.03 28.10
C SER A 288 -5.60 -9.95 26.92
N TYR A 289 -6.51 -9.99 25.95
CA TYR A 289 -6.37 -10.74 24.71
C TYR A 289 -5.58 -9.87 23.73
N ASP A 290 -6.28 -9.24 22.78
CA ASP A 290 -5.68 -8.30 21.85
C ASP A 290 -5.71 -6.87 22.38
N TYR A 291 -4.64 -6.12 22.16
CA TYR A 291 -4.56 -4.74 22.60
C TYR A 291 -3.53 -3.89 21.86
N VAL A 292 -3.81 -2.59 21.81
CA VAL A 292 -2.80 -1.54 21.64
C VAL A 292 -2.45 -0.95 22.99
N GLU A 293 -1.16 -0.86 23.30
CA GLU A 293 -0.64 -0.23 24.50
C GLU A 293 0.27 0.93 24.12
N ILE A 294 0.04 2.10 24.72
CA ILE A 294 0.83 3.31 24.45
C ILE A 294 1.70 3.65 25.65
N PHE A 295 2.97 3.92 25.39
CA PHE A 295 3.94 4.40 26.37
C PHE A 295 4.46 5.78 25.98
N LYS A 296 4.58 6.65 26.98
CA LYS A 296 5.21 7.96 26.91
C LYS A 296 6.52 7.88 27.70
N GLY A 297 7.64 7.75 27.01
CA GLY A 297 8.92 7.34 27.63
C GLY A 297 8.76 5.99 28.31
N ASN A 298 8.91 5.95 29.65
CA ASN A 298 8.73 4.72 30.44
C ASN A 298 7.35 4.62 31.11
N GLU A 299 6.49 5.63 30.94
CA GLU A 299 5.16 5.67 31.55
C GLU A 299 4.12 5.06 30.60
N ARG A 300 3.33 4.10 31.09
CA ARG A 300 2.21 3.57 30.31
C ARG A 300 1.04 4.54 30.35
N VAL A 301 0.65 5.05 29.20
CA VAL A 301 -0.53 5.91 29.01
C VAL A 301 -1.80 5.08 29.17
N GLY A 302 -1.90 3.96 28.46
CA GLY A 302 -3.09 3.13 28.51
C GLY A 302 -2.96 1.87 27.66
N ARG A 303 -3.95 0.99 27.84
CA ARG A 303 -4.14 -0.22 27.05
C ARG A 303 -5.57 -0.25 26.53
N PHE A 304 -5.72 -0.48 25.23
CA PHE A 304 -6.92 -0.24 24.45
C PHE A 304 -7.25 -1.48 23.61
N CYS A 305 -8.53 -1.82 23.49
CA CYS A 305 -9.04 -2.99 22.76
C CYS A 305 -10.54 -2.84 22.46
N GLY A 306 -11.16 -3.82 21.80
CA GLY A 306 -12.51 -3.65 21.27
C GLY A 306 -12.58 -2.48 20.30
N ASP A 307 -13.66 -1.70 20.40
CA ASP A 307 -13.89 -0.48 19.62
C ASP A 307 -13.42 0.79 20.36
N THR A 308 -12.66 0.66 21.46
CA THR A 308 -12.22 1.81 22.28
C THR A 308 -10.82 2.23 21.89
N ALA A 309 -10.72 3.14 20.91
CA ALA A 309 -9.44 3.69 20.44
C ALA A 309 -8.70 4.50 21.52
N PRO A 310 -7.37 4.60 21.43
CA PRO A 310 -6.61 5.60 22.18
C PRO A 310 -7.07 7.03 21.83
N PRO A 311 -7.10 7.96 22.81
CA PRO A 311 -7.49 9.34 22.54
C PRO A 311 -6.42 10.07 21.73
N THR A 312 -6.84 11.04 20.92
CA THR A 312 -5.92 11.96 20.24
C THR A 312 -5.15 12.78 21.27
N GLU A 313 -3.83 12.68 21.26
CA GLU A 313 -2.94 13.35 22.22
C GLU A 313 -1.66 13.85 21.52
N THR A 314 -1.03 14.85 22.13
CA THR A 314 0.28 15.36 21.70
C THR A 314 1.38 14.88 22.65
N TYR A 315 2.37 14.19 22.09
CA TYR A 315 3.51 13.65 22.82
C TYR A 315 4.77 14.47 22.52
N PHE A 316 5.50 14.91 23.57
CA PHE A 316 6.76 15.67 23.43
C PHE A 316 7.99 14.78 23.59
N GLU A 317 7.83 13.70 24.34
CA GLU A 317 8.80 12.66 24.60
C GLU A 317 8.68 11.53 23.56
N VAL A 318 9.56 10.54 23.66
CA VAL A 318 9.45 9.31 22.85
C VAL A 318 8.09 8.65 23.15
N VAL A 319 7.34 8.32 22.11
CA VAL A 319 6.08 7.55 22.25
C VAL A 319 6.23 6.20 21.58
N THR A 320 5.90 5.14 22.31
CA THR A 320 5.91 3.76 21.80
C THR A 320 4.49 3.23 21.76
N ILE A 321 4.07 2.75 20.59
CA ILE A 321 2.77 2.13 20.34
C ILE A 321 3.04 0.64 20.14
N ARG A 322 2.51 -0.21 21.01
CA ARG A 322 2.68 -1.67 20.93
C ARG A 322 1.35 -2.34 20.64
N PHE A 323 1.27 -3.12 19.58
CA PHE A 323 0.12 -3.95 19.25
C PHE A 323 0.43 -5.41 19.53
N LYS A 324 -0.38 -6.08 20.34
CA LYS A 324 -0.20 -7.50 20.65
C LYS A 324 -1.50 -8.25 20.50
N THR A 325 -1.46 -9.45 19.92
CA THR A 325 -2.61 -10.35 19.78
C THR A 325 -2.33 -11.72 20.41
N ASP A 326 -3.40 -12.43 20.76
CA ASP A 326 -3.34 -13.77 21.31
C ASP A 326 -3.53 -14.86 20.25
N ALA A 327 -3.82 -16.11 20.64
CA ALA A 327 -3.82 -17.25 19.74
C ALA A 327 -5.12 -17.43 18.92
N ASP A 328 -6.19 -16.67 19.22
CA ASP A 328 -7.49 -16.79 18.57
C ASP A 328 -8.23 -15.44 18.55
N THR A 329 -9.33 -15.36 17.81
CA THR A 329 -10.22 -14.20 17.71
C THR A 329 -9.56 -12.93 17.21
N VAL A 330 -9.69 -12.68 15.91
CA VAL A 330 -9.16 -11.47 15.27
C VAL A 330 -10.27 -10.49 14.91
N ASP A 331 -9.90 -9.24 14.69
CA ASP A 331 -10.77 -8.18 14.18
C ASP A 331 -9.98 -7.32 13.18
N ARG A 332 -10.57 -6.25 12.63
CA ARG A 332 -10.02 -5.46 11.51
C ARG A 332 -8.69 -4.79 11.81
N GLY A 333 -8.41 -4.54 13.08
CA GLY A 333 -7.20 -3.86 13.53
C GLY A 333 -7.37 -2.36 13.65
N PHE A 334 -6.33 -1.60 13.36
CA PHE A 334 -6.35 -0.14 13.51
C PHE A 334 -5.60 0.57 12.39
N ARG A 335 -5.93 1.85 12.23
CA ARG A 335 -5.15 2.82 11.46
C ARG A 335 -4.89 4.03 12.35
N PHE A 336 -3.62 4.42 12.50
CA PHE A 336 -3.25 5.64 13.20
C PHE A 336 -2.32 6.49 12.33
N SER A 337 -2.43 7.80 12.48
CA SER A 337 -1.50 8.76 11.89
C SER A 337 -0.74 9.50 12.97
N TRP A 338 0.43 10.02 12.61
CA TRP A 338 1.12 11.02 13.38
C TRP A 338 1.42 12.24 12.53
N HIS A 339 1.47 13.41 13.16
CA HIS A 339 1.93 14.64 12.52
C HIS A 339 2.46 15.62 13.55
N ASP A 340 3.34 16.50 13.12
CA ASP A 340 3.79 17.63 13.91
C ASP A 340 2.64 18.65 14.02
N PRO A 341 2.35 19.19 15.23
CA PRO A 341 1.37 20.25 15.36
C PRO A 341 1.71 21.40 14.41
N ASP A 342 0.72 21.87 13.64
CA ASP A 342 0.90 22.95 12.67
C ASP A 342 1.84 24.04 13.22
N VAL A 343 2.98 24.24 12.55
CA VAL A 343 3.86 25.37 12.83
C VAL A 343 3.15 26.62 12.32
N ALA A 344 2.22 27.13 13.12
CA ALA A 344 1.57 28.40 12.87
C ALA A 344 2.64 29.51 12.86
N GLY A 345 3.10 29.89 11.68
CA GLY A 345 3.70 31.21 11.44
C GLY A 345 5.07 31.28 10.76
N SER A 346 5.26 30.69 9.58
CA SER A 346 6.06 31.35 8.54
C SER A 346 5.14 32.13 7.59
N GLY A 347 4.41 33.10 8.15
CA GLY A 347 3.77 34.11 7.34
C GLY A 347 4.84 34.88 6.59
N GLU A 348 4.92 34.66 5.28
CA GLU A 348 5.58 35.56 4.35
C GLU A 348 4.98 36.96 4.53
N GLY A 349 5.65 37.77 5.35
CA GLY A 349 5.44 39.20 5.36
C GLY A 349 5.85 39.74 4.00
N SER A 350 4.88 40.00 3.14
CA SER A 350 5.04 40.90 2.00
C SER A 350 5.47 42.26 2.54
N GLY A 351 6.78 42.46 2.62
CA GLY A 351 7.41 43.71 3.01
C GLY A 351 7.23 44.73 1.89
N VAL A 352 6.24 45.61 2.06
CA VAL A 352 6.21 46.88 1.35
C VAL A 352 7.41 47.70 1.84
N LEU A 353 8.38 47.93 0.96
CA LEU A 353 9.51 48.82 1.20
C LEU A 353 9.08 50.30 1.12
N PRO A 354 9.73 51.18 1.91
CA PRO A 354 9.31 52.57 2.15
C PRO A 354 9.46 53.53 0.96
#